data_AF-A0A1G5K208-F1
#
_entry.id   AF-A0A1G5K208-F1
#
_cell.length_a   1.000
_cell.length_b   1.000
_cell.length_c   1.000
_cell.angle_alpha   90.00
_cell.angle_beta   90.00
_cell.angle_gamma   90.00
#
_symmetry.space_group_name_H-M   'P 1'
#
loop_
_entity.id
_entity.type
_entity.pdbx_description
1 polymer ?
#
loop_
_entity_poly.entity_id
_entity_poly.type
_entity_poly.pdbx_seq_one_letter_code
_entity_poly.pdbx_strand_id
1 'polypeptide(L)' 'MPQKKHRPEEIVAKLRQVDVLVSQGHSVAEAVRSISVTRFTYYRWRKESGGLKPTR' A
#
# COMPACT_ATOMS: atom_id res chain seq x y z
N MET A 1 -8.39 1.24 -19.31
CA MET A 1 -8.73 0.12 -18.39
C MET A 1 -9.56 0.71 -17.26
N PRO A 2 -10.74 0.17 -16.91
CA PRO A 2 -11.52 0.68 -15.79
C PRO A 2 -10.64 0.60 -14.55
N GLN A 3 -10.32 1.74 -13.94
CA GLN A 3 -9.62 1.77 -12.66
C GLN A 3 -10.55 1.10 -11.64
N LYS A 4 -10.39 -0.21 -11.45
CA LYS A 4 -10.98 -0.92 -10.32
C LYS A 4 -10.50 -0.18 -9.08
N LYS A 5 -11.38 0.62 -8.48
CA LYS A 5 -11.09 1.32 -7.22
C LYS A 5 -10.79 0.22 -6.21
N HIS A 6 -9.55 0.17 -5.72
CA HIS A 6 -9.21 -0.68 -4.60
C HIS A 6 -10.05 -0.24 -3.40
N ARG A 7 -10.73 -1.19 -2.75
CA ARG A 7 -11.46 -0.87 -1.52
C ARG A 7 -10.46 -0.44 -0.44
N PRO A 8 -10.84 0.44 0.49
CA PRO A 8 -9.97 0.87 1.58
C PRO A 8 -9.37 -0.33 2.35
N GLU A 9 -10.14 -1.39 2.54
CA GLU A 9 -9.69 -2.64 3.16
C GLU A 9 -8.57 -3.33 2.36
N GLU A 10 -8.69 -3.39 1.03
CA GLU A 10 -7.65 -3.94 0.16
C GLU A 10 -6.38 -3.10 0.19
N ILE A 11 -6.52 -1.78 0.27
CA ILE A 11 -5.39 -0.85 0.38
C ILE A 11 -4.61 -1.12 1.67
N VAL A 12 -5.31 -1.23 2.81
CA VAL A 12 -4.70 -1.53 4.10
C VAL A 12 -4.02 -2.90 4.10
N ALA A 13 -4.67 -3.93 3.54
CA ALA A 13 -4.09 -5.27 3.43
C ALA A 13 -2.79 -5.26 2.59
N LYS A 14 -2.80 -4.58 1.45
CA LYS A 14 -1.61 -4.44 0.59
C LYS A 14 -0.49 -3.64 1.25
N LEU A 15 -0.82 -2.56 1.97
CA LEU A 15 0.18 -1.79 2.72
C LEU A 15 0.82 -2.63 3.83
N ARG A 16 0.05 -3.45 4.54
CA ARG A 16 0.59 -4.40 5.53
C ARG A 16 1.50 -5.45 4.90
N GLN A 17 1.14 -5.96 3.72
CA GLN A 17 1.99 -6.90 2.99
C GLN A 17 3.33 -6.27 2.59
N VAL A 18 3.33 -5.00 2.18
CA VAL A 18 4.58 -4.27 1.92
C VAL A 18 5.41 -4.13 3.19
N ASP A 19 4.79 -3.80 4.32
CA ASP A 19 5.46 -3.66 5.62
C ASP A 19 6.15 -4.98 6.06
N VAL A 20 5.45 -6.10 5.94
CA VAL A 20 6.01 -7.44 6.25
C VAL A 20 7.23 -7.76 5.37
N LEU A 21 7.14 -7.52 4.06
CA LEU A 21 8.25 -7.76 3.14
C LEU A 21 9.45 -6.87 3.47
N VAL A 22 9.21 -5.60 3.84
CA VAL A 22 10.27 -4.69 4.27
C VAL A 22 10.89 -5.14 5.58
N SER A 23 10.11 -5.62 6.56
CA SER A 23 10.64 -6.21 7.80
C SER A 23 11.45 -7.47 7.56
N GLN A 24 11.18 -8.21 6.49
CA GLN A 24 11.98 -9.36 6.05
C GLN A 24 13.28 -8.96 5.32
N GLY A 25 13.53 -7.65 5.14
CA GLY A 25 14.74 -7.12 4.52
C GLY A 25 14.59 -6.78 3.03
N HIS A 26 13.40 -6.94 2.44
CA HIS A 26 13.17 -6.52 1.06
C HIS A 26 13.13 -5.00 0.93
N SER A 27 13.58 -4.50 -0.22
CA SER A 27 13.40 -3.10 -0.54
C SER A 27 11.93 -2.77 -0.78
N VAL A 28 11.49 -1.57 -0.38
CA VAL A 28 10.11 -1.09 -0.64
C VAL A 28 9.75 -1.21 -2.12
N ALA A 29 10.68 -0.95 -3.03
CA ALA A 29 10.45 -1.08 -4.47
C ALA A 29 10.12 -2.52 -4.90
N GLU A 30 10.76 -3.53 -4.31
CA GLU A 30 10.47 -4.94 -4.57
C GLU A 30 9.15 -5.36 -3.94
N ALA A 31 8.92 -4.96 -2.69
CA ALA A 31 7.69 -5.26 -1.98
C ALA A 31 6.44 -4.69 -2.68
N VAL A 32 6.54 -3.45 -3.16
CA VAL A 32 5.49 -2.78 -3.96
C VAL A 32 5.27 -3.48 -5.31
N ARG A 33 6.35 -3.97 -5.94
CA ARG A 33 6.24 -4.75 -7.18
C ARG A 33 5.56 -6.11 -6.93
N SER A 34 5.80 -6.74 -5.78
CA SER A 34 5.18 -8.01 -5.39
C SER A 34 3.65 -7.92 -5.29
N ILE A 35 3.12 -6.81 -4.75
CA ILE A 35 1.67 -6.57 -4.68
C ILE A 35 1.05 -6.05 -5.99
N SER A 36 1.82 -6.04 -7.09
CA SER A 36 1.38 -5.58 -8.42
C SER A 36 0.82 -4.15 -8.42
N VAL A 37 1.37 -3.26 -7.60
CA VAL A 37 1.01 -1.82 -7.63
C VAL A 37 2.21 -0.98 -8.04
N THR A 38 1.94 0.23 -8.53
CA THR A 38 3.02 1.17 -8.86
C THR A 38 3.54 1.86 -7.60
N ARG A 39 4.83 2.23 -7.59
CA ARG A 39 5.42 3.05 -6.52
C ARG A 39 4.62 4.33 -6.27
N PHE A 40 4.13 4.97 -7.33
CA PHE A 40 3.27 6.15 -7.21
C PHE A 40 1.98 5.88 -6.41
N THR A 41 1.28 4.78 -6.70
CA THR A 41 0.08 4.38 -5.96
C THR A 41 0.39 4.07 -4.49
N TYR A 42 1.50 3.37 -4.21
CA TYR A 42 1.95 3.10 -2.85
C TYR A 42 2.21 4.38 -2.04
N TYR A 43 2.95 5.35 -2.59
CA TYR A 43 3.21 6.62 -1.90
C TYR A 43 1.93 7.41 -1.68
N ARG A 44 0.99 7.38 -2.64
CA ARG A 44 -0.31 8.03 -2.49
C ARG A 44 -1.14 7.38 -1.38
N TRP A 45 -1.18 6.05 -1.31
CA TRP A 45 -1.84 5.30 -0.24
C TRP A 45 -1.21 5.54 1.13
N ARG A 46 0.12 5.66 1.23
CA ARG A 46 0.81 6.02 2.47
C ARG A 46 0.43 7.42 2.95
N LYS A 47 0.32 8.38 2.02
CA LYS A 47 -0.13 9.75 2.33
C LYS A 47 -1.58 9.77 2.80
N GLU A 48 -2.46 9.05 2.12
CA GLU A 48 -3.89 8.99 2.43
C GLU A 48 -4.16 8.21 3.73
N SER A 49 -3.50 7.04 3.90
CA SER A 49 -3.65 6.20 5.09
C SER A 49 -2.96 6.76 6.34
N GLY A 50 -1.90 7.57 6.20
CA GLY A 50 -1.30 8.32 7.31
C GLY A 50 -2.13 9.54 7.75
N GLY A 51 -3.03 10.02 6.88
CA GLY A 51 -4.03 11.06 7.19
C GLY A 51 -5.34 10.50 7.75
N LEU A 52 -5.61 9.20 7.54
CA LEU A 52 -6.69 8.45 8.20
C LEU A 52 -6.31 8.16 9.66
N LYS A 53 -6.17 9.21 10.48
CA LYS A 53 -6.42 9.04 11.91
C LYS A 53 -7.86 8.48 12.04
N PRO A 54 -8.12 7.49 12.91
CA PRO A 54 -9.48 7.13 13.21
C PRO A 54 -10.14 8.39 13.79
N THR A 55 -11.00 9.04 13.02
CA THR A 55 -11.99 9.95 13.59
C THR A 55 -12.79 9.08 14.55
N ARG A 56 -12.50 9.27 15.84
CA ARG A 56 -13.29 8.83 16.97
C ARG A 56 -14.72 9.34 16.85
#